data_AF-A0A915CHP4-F1
#
_entry.id   AF-A0A915CHP4-F1
#
_cell.length_a   1.000
_cell.length_b   1.000
_cell.length_c   1.000
_cell.angle_alpha   90.00
_cell.angle_beta   90.00
_cell.angle_gamma   90.00
#
_symmetry.space_group_name_H-M   'P 1'
#
loop_
_entity.id
_entity.type
_entity.pdbx_description
1 polymer ?
#
loop_
_entity_poly.entity_id
_entity_poly.type
_entity_poly.pdbx_seq_one_letter_code
_entity_poly.pdbx_strand_id
1 'polypeptide(L)'
;GRGGITRGKRGGTSGASEVMKIIRTIKERDMVPCIIFSFSRKECEAYATQLKDVDFNDDKAKKMIKEIYTNAISLLSDEDRKLPQIGQVLPYLLRGIGIH
;
A
#
# COMPACT_ATOMS: atom_id res chain seq x y z
N GLY A 1 31.66 -32.47 19.32
CA GLY A 1 30.42 -32.55 18.52
C GLY A 1 29.71 -31.22 18.56
N ARG A 2 29.32 -30.70 17.39
CA ARG A 2 28.77 -29.35 17.17
C ARG A 2 27.49 -29.08 17.97
N GLY A 3 27.49 -28.02 18.78
CA GLY A 3 26.29 -27.46 19.40
C GLY A 3 25.48 -26.66 18.36
N GLY A 4 24.29 -27.14 18.04
CA GLY A 4 23.35 -26.48 17.13
C GLY A 4 22.61 -25.35 17.83
N ILE A 5 22.81 -24.12 17.38
CA ILE A 5 22.00 -22.96 17.76
C ILE A 5 20.63 -23.12 17.07
N THR A 6 19.59 -23.40 17.85
CA THR A 6 18.20 -23.30 17.40
C THR A 6 17.86 -21.82 17.24
N ARG A 7 18.08 -21.31 16.02
CA ARG A 7 17.66 -19.96 15.62
C ARG A 7 16.13 -19.93 15.59
N GLY A 8 15.53 -19.51 16.71
CA GLY A 8 14.09 -19.35 16.87
C GLY A 8 13.52 -18.43 15.78
N LYS A 9 12.78 -19.02 14.85
CA LYS A 9 12.03 -18.31 13.81
C LYS A 9 10.77 -17.71 14.43
N ARG A 10 10.90 -16.60 15.17
CA ARG A 10 9.78 -15.73 15.54
C ARG A 10 9.71 -14.58 14.54
N GLY A 11 9.23 -14.87 13.34
CA GLY A 11 8.95 -13.87 12.30
C GLY A 11 7.46 -13.90 11.96
N GLY A 12 6.61 -13.68 12.96
CA GLY A 12 5.16 -13.63 12.78
C GLY A 12 4.70 -12.19 12.92
N THR A 13 4.12 -11.64 11.85
CA THR A 13 3.02 -10.66 11.74
C THR A 13 2.90 -9.44 12.69
N SER A 14 3.71 -9.30 13.73
CA SER A 14 3.60 -8.23 14.73
C SER A 14 3.83 -6.87 14.09
N GLY A 15 4.93 -6.72 13.35
CA GLY A 15 5.36 -5.44 12.75
C GLY A 15 4.28 -4.78 11.89
N ALA A 16 3.50 -5.58 11.16
CA ALA A 16 2.40 -5.06 10.36
C ALA A 16 1.26 -4.50 11.22
N SER A 17 0.90 -5.17 12.31
CA SER A 17 -0.10 -4.68 13.26
C SER A 17 0.33 -3.37 13.93
N GLU A 18 1.63 -3.18 14.24
CA GLU A 18 2.12 -1.92 14.80
C GLU A 18 2.05 -0.77 13.79
N VAL A 19 2.50 -0.98 12.55
CA VAL A 19 2.42 0.02 11.47
C VAL A 19 0.98 0.47 11.24
N MET A 20 0.03 -0.46 11.27
CA MET A 20 -1.39 -0.15 11.11
C MET A 20 -1.94 0.77 12.22
N LYS A 21 -1.50 0.60 13.47
CA LYS A 21 -1.90 1.49 14.57
C LYS A 21 -1.36 2.91 14.37
N ILE A 22 -0.11 3.02 13.89
CA ILE A 22 0.51 4.31 13.56
C ILE A 22 -0.29 5.02 12.47
N ILE A 23 -0.62 4.32 11.38
CA ILE A 23 -1.37 4.90 10.25
C ILE A 23 -2.77 5.36 10.68
N ARG A 24 -3.47 4.59 11.52
CA ARG A 24 -4.78 4.99 12.07
C ARG A 24 -4.65 6.25 12.92
N THR A 25 -3.64 6.33 13.78
CA THR A 25 -3.38 7.51 14.61
C THR A 25 -3.09 8.75 13.76
N ILE A 26 -2.31 8.60 12.68
CA ILE A 26 -2.03 9.68 11.71
C ILE A 26 -3.33 10.18 11.08
N LYS A 27 -4.22 9.27 10.68
CA LYS A 27 -5.53 9.65 10.11
C LYS A 27 -6.43 10.35 11.12
N GLU A 28 -6.57 9.78 12.32
CA GLU A 28 -7.43 10.34 13.38
C GLU A 28 -6.99 11.73 13.83
N ARG A 29 -5.70 12.03 13.72
CA ARG A 29 -5.12 13.35 14.06
C ARG A 29 -4.92 14.27 12.85
N ASP A 30 -5.41 13.87 11.67
CA ASP A 30 -5.27 14.62 10.42
C ASP A 30 -3.81 15.01 10.09
N MET A 31 -2.88 14.09 10.32
CA MET A 31 -1.44 14.29 10.10
C MET A 31 -0.97 13.79 8.72
N VAL A 32 -1.86 13.79 7.73
CA VAL A 32 -1.55 13.40 6.35
C VAL A 32 -0.99 14.61 5.57
N PRO A 33 -0.07 14.41 4.60
CA PRO A 33 0.48 13.14 4.10
C PRO A 33 1.58 12.54 4.99
N CYS A 34 1.77 11.21 4.91
CA CYS A 34 2.84 10.47 5.60
C CYS A 34 3.55 9.50 4.65
N ILE A 35 4.86 9.33 4.82
CA ILE A 35 5.68 8.35 4.08
C ILE A 35 6.23 7.32 5.06
N ILE A 36 6.00 6.04 4.76
CA ILE A 36 6.51 4.91 5.55
C ILE A 36 7.55 4.17 4.72
N PHE A 37 8.77 4.09 5.24
CA PHE A 37 9.86 3.37 4.59
C PHE A 37 9.98 1.94 5.13
N SER A 38 9.95 0.96 4.23
CA SER A 38 10.41 -0.41 4.50
C SER A 38 11.37 -0.86 3.40
N PHE A 39 12.40 -1.61 3.78
CA PHE A 39 13.36 -2.20 2.86
C PHE A 39 12.85 -3.49 2.21
N SER A 40 11.68 -4.00 2.63
CA SER A 40 11.07 -5.22 2.11
C SER A 40 9.88 -4.86 1.23
N ARG A 41 10.01 -5.12 -0.08
CA ARG A 41 8.88 -4.99 -1.03
C ARG A 41 7.62 -5.72 -0.54
N LYS A 42 7.81 -6.92 0.03
CA LYS A 42 6.71 -7.72 0.59
C LYS A 42 6.00 -7.02 1.75
N GLU A 43 6.74 -6.29 2.59
CA GLU A 43 6.16 -5.53 3.69
C GLU A 43 5.38 -4.32 3.18
N CYS A 44 5.91 -3.58 2.20
CA CYS A 44 5.20 -2.46 1.58
C CYS A 44 3.83 -2.90 1.01
N GLU A 45 3.80 -4.00 0.26
CA GLU A 45 2.55 -4.58 -0.27
C GLU A 45 1.61 -5.06 0.85
N ALA A 46 2.17 -5.69 1.90
CA ALA A 46 1.39 -6.18 3.04
C ALA A 46 0.74 -5.05 3.85
N TYR A 47 1.44 -3.93 4.07
CA TYR A 47 0.90 -2.76 4.78
C TYR A 47 -0.26 -2.14 4.00
N ALA A 48 -0.10 -1.93 2.69
CA ALA A 48 -1.14 -1.37 1.84
C ALA A 48 -2.40 -2.26 1.75
N THR A 49 -2.21 -3.58 1.73
CA THR A 49 -3.31 -4.56 1.71
C THR A 49 -4.10 -4.54 3.02
N GLN A 50 -3.43 -4.37 4.16
CA GLN A 50 -4.08 -4.32 5.47
C GLN A 50 -4.88 -3.03 5.70
N LEU A 51 -4.63 -1.97 4.92
CA LEU A 51 -5.36 -0.70 4.94
C LEU A 51 -6.69 -0.74 4.16
N LYS A 52 -7.24 -1.92 3.86
CA LYS A 52 -8.47 -2.07 3.06
C LYS A 52 -9.65 -1.22 3.54
N ASP A 53 -9.74 -0.96 4.85
CA ASP A 53 -10.85 -0.23 5.47
C ASP A 53 -10.52 1.25 5.75
N VAL A 54 -9.40 1.76 5.21
CA VAL A 54 -8.95 3.14 5.42
C VAL A 54 -8.96 3.89 4.10
N ASP A 55 -9.74 4.96 4.07
CA ASP A 55 -9.84 5.86 2.92
C ASP A 55 -9.36 7.27 3.29
N PHE A 56 -8.37 7.78 2.56
CA PHE A 56 -7.80 9.12 2.75
C PHE A 56 -8.37 10.15 1.77
N ASN A 57 -9.15 9.71 0.78
CA ASN A 57 -9.73 10.58 -0.23
C ASN A 57 -11.23 10.75 -0.02
N ASP A 58 -11.72 11.95 -0.32
CA ASP A 58 -13.15 12.17 -0.51
C ASP A 58 -13.60 11.74 -1.93
N ASP A 59 -14.91 11.75 -2.17
CA ASP A 59 -15.47 11.32 -3.46
C ASP A 59 -15.08 12.23 -4.62
N LYS A 60 -14.80 13.52 -4.34
CA LYS A 60 -14.34 14.48 -5.34
C LYS A 60 -12.91 14.14 -5.79
N ALA A 61 -12.01 13.87 -4.85
CA ALA A 61 -10.65 13.44 -5.11
C ALA A 61 -10.62 12.11 -5.85
N LYS A 62 -11.45 11.13 -5.45
CA LYS A 62 -11.58 9.86 -6.16
C LYS A 62 -11.96 10.02 -7.62
N LYS A 63 -12.92 10.91 -7.92
CA LYS A 63 -13.33 11.19 -9.30
C LYS A 63 -12.16 11.74 -10.11
N MET A 64 -11.46 12.75 -9.58
CA MET A 64 -10.28 13.35 -10.23
C MET A 64 -9.17 12.31 -10.44
N ILE A 65 -8.86 11.50 -9.43
CA ILE A 65 -7.85 10.44 -9.51
C ILE A 65 -8.21 9.42 -10.59
N LYS A 66 -9.49 9.02 -10.67
CA LYS A 66 -9.95 8.09 -11.71
C LYS A 66 -9.77 8.66 -13.11
N GLU A 67 -10.11 9.93 -13.32
CA GLU A 67 -9.92 10.62 -14.60
C GLU A 67 -8.44 10.69 -14.98
N ILE A 68 -7.57 11.11 -14.06
CA ILE A 68 -6.11 11.17 -14.26
C ILE A 68 -5.56 9.78 -14.58
N TYR A 69 -5.95 8.76 -13.82
CA TYR A 69 -5.52 7.39 -14.04
C TYR A 69 -5.95 6.89 -15.43
N THR A 70 -7.23 7.05 -15.80
CA THR A 70 -7.73 6.62 -17.11
C THR A 70 -6.98 7.32 -18.25
N ASN A 71 -6.72 8.62 -18.13
CA ASN A 71 -5.93 9.36 -19.12
C ASN A 71 -4.49 8.82 -19.21
N ALA A 72 -3.84 8.54 -18.08
CA ALA A 72 -2.49 7.99 -18.07
C ALA A 72 -2.42 6.59 -18.72
N ILE A 73 -3.36 5.69 -18.37
CA ILE A 73 -3.42 4.34 -18.95
C ILE A 73 -3.78 4.38 -20.44
N SER A 74 -4.50 5.42 -20.89
CA SER A 74 -4.80 5.61 -22.32
C SER A 74 -3.55 5.91 -23.17
N LEU A 75 -2.44 6.31 -22.56
CA LEU A 75 -1.18 6.54 -23.29
C LEU A 75 -0.39 5.25 -23.54
N LEU A 76 -0.77 4.16 -22.86
CA LEU A 76 -0.11 2.87 -22.98
C LEU A 76 -0.63 2.07 -24.18
N SER A 77 0.18 1.13 -24.64
CA SER A 77 -0.22 0.16 -25.67
C SER A 77 -1.33 -0.76 -25.15
N ASP A 78 -2.14 -1.33 -26.05
CA ASP A 78 -3.20 -2.27 -25.65
C ASP A 78 -2.68 -3.54 -24.97
N GLU A 79 -1.42 -3.89 -25.20
CA GLU A 79 -0.74 -4.99 -24.52
C GLU A 79 -0.40 -4.60 -23.07
N ASP A 80 0.20 -3.43 -22.87
CA ASP A 80 0.57 -2.94 -21.54
C ASP A 80 -0.65 -2.70 -20.64
N ARG A 81 -1.76 -2.20 -21.23
CA ARG A 81 -3.02 -1.98 -20.50
C ARG A 81 -3.59 -3.27 -19.89
N LYS A 82 -3.25 -4.44 -20.45
CA LYS A 82 -3.70 -5.75 -19.96
C LYS A 82 -2.84 -6.29 -18.82
N LEU A 83 -1.72 -5.63 -18.49
CA LEU A 83 -0.86 -6.06 -17.40
C LEU A 83 -1.61 -5.95 -16.06
N PRO A 84 -1.67 -7.03 -15.27
CA PRO A 84 -2.44 -7.05 -14.03
C PRO A 84 -1.96 -6.00 -13.02
N GLN A 85 -0.66 -5.66 -13.03
CA GLN A 85 -0.08 -4.64 -12.15
C GLN A 85 -0.72 -3.27 -12.37
N ILE A 86 -1.12 -2.93 -13.60
CA ILE A 86 -1.76 -1.66 -13.90
C ILE A 86 -3.11 -1.57 -13.19
N GLY A 87 -3.95 -2.59 -13.32
CA GLY A 87 -5.25 -2.64 -12.67
C GLY A 87 -5.17 -2.70 -11.14
N GLN A 88 -4.11 -3.32 -10.60
CA GLN A 88 -3.90 -3.44 -9.16
C GLN A 88 -3.60 -2.12 -8.45
N VAL A 89 -3.07 -1.11 -9.14
CA VAL A 89 -2.70 0.18 -8.54
C VAL A 89 -3.92 1.06 -8.26
N LEU A 90 -4.94 1.03 -9.12
CA LEU A 90 -6.11 1.93 -9.02
C LEU A 90 -6.84 1.85 -7.66
N PRO A 91 -7.13 0.66 -7.09
CA PRO A 91 -7.75 0.57 -5.77
C PRO A 91 -6.95 1.19 -4.62
N TYR A 92 -5.61 1.30 -4.75
CA TYR A 92 -4.78 1.99 -3.77
C TYR A 92 -4.86 3.51 -3.97
N LEU A 93 -4.71 3.97 -5.21
CA LEU A 93 -4.79 5.41 -5.53
C LEU A 93 -6.13 6.01 -5.13
N LEU A 94 -7.24 5.32 -5.39
CA LEU A 94 -8.58 5.79 -5.00
C LEU A 94 -8.72 5.96 -3.49
N ARG A 95 -8.00 5.18 -2.67
CA ARG A 95 -7.98 5.31 -1.21
C ARG A 95 -6.91 6.28 -0.69
N GLY A 96 -6.11 6.88 -1.57
CA GLY A 96 -5.02 7.79 -1.20
C GLY A 96 -3.76 7.07 -0.73
N ILE A 97 -3.52 5.84 -1.21
CA ILE A 97 -2.36 5.02 -0.87
C ILE A 97 -1.52 4.80 -2.13
N GLY A 98 -0.21 5.04 -2.01
CA GLY A 98 0.79 4.71 -3.04
C GLY A 98 1.82 3.73 -2.50
N ILE A 99 2.35 2.86 -3.37
CA ILE A 99 3.46 1.97 -3.08
C ILE A 99 4.53 2.24 -4.13
N HIS A 100 5.76 2.45 -3.70
CA HIS A 100 6.91 2.69 -4.56
C HIS A 100 8.04 1.73 -4.18
#